data_AF-A0A1I1VGN1-F1
#
_entry.id   AF-A0A1I1VGN1-F1
#
_cell.length_a   1.000
_cell.length_b   1.000
_cell.length_c   1.000
_cell.angle_alpha   90.00
_cell.angle_beta   90.00
_cell.angle_gamma   90.00
#
_symmetry.space_group_name_H-M   'P 1'
#
loop_
_entity.id
_entity.type
_entity.pdbx_description
1 polymer ?
#
loop_
_entity_poly.entity_id
_entity_poly.type
_entity_poly.pdbx_seq_one_letter_code
_entity_poly.pdbx_strand_id
1 'polypeptide(L)'
;MSIRDMIEGKKEWRAHVARVKALPEDYQIVYREIQKYFFKVGPVELTEGTGLLSGIVELFEGGAALGKGVLEVTGSDVAAFCDDLIKDSKTYDDIIQEAIDKEFDKKVKDKKK
;
A
#
# COMPACT_ATOMS: atom_id res chain seq x y z
N MET A 1 9.75 8.41 18.99
CA MET A 1 10.16 7.05 18.61
C MET A 1 11.31 6.63 19.52
N SER A 2 11.14 5.55 20.29
CA SER A 2 12.16 4.99 21.18
C SER A 2 13.08 4.05 20.40
N ILE A 3 14.32 3.84 20.87
CA ILE A 3 15.25 2.86 20.30
C ILE A 3 14.63 1.45 20.30
N ARG A 4 13.76 1.15 21.28
CA ARG A 4 13.04 -0.13 21.34
C ARG A 4 12.07 -0.30 20.16
N ASP A 5 11.34 0.75 19.79
CA ASP A 5 10.39 0.74 18.68
C ASP A 5 11.12 0.51 17.34
N MET A 6 12.31 1.10 17.18
CA MET A 6 13.14 0.90 15.99
C MET A 6 13.65 -0.54 15.87
N ILE A 7 13.96 -1.20 16.98
CA ILE A 7 14.44 -2.59 17.00
C ILE A 7 13.30 -3.55 16.65
N GLU A 8 12.11 -3.36 17.23
CA GLU A 8 10.95 -4.22 16.92
C GLU A 8 10.49 -4.02 15.47
N GLY A 9 10.39 -2.78 14.98
CA GLY A 9 10.02 -2.52 13.59
C GLY A 9 11.00 -3.16 12.59
N LYS A 10 12.30 -3.17 12.91
CA LYS A 10 13.32 -3.86 12.07
C LYS A 10 13.16 -5.38 12.11
N LYS A 11 12.75 -5.94 13.24
CA LYS A 11 12.50 -7.38 13.40
C LYS A 11 11.26 -7.80 12.63
N GLU A 12 10.17 -7.04 12.74
CA GLU A 12 8.94 -7.24 11.96
C GLU A 12 9.21 -7.15 10.45
N TRP A 13 9.96 -6.13 10.01
CA TRP A 13 10.35 -6.00 8.61
C TRP A 13 11.15 -7.20 8.09
N ARG A 14 12.08 -7.74 8.91
CA ARG A 14 12.84 -8.93 8.52
C ARG A 14 11.98 -10.19 8.41
N ALA A 15 11.07 -10.39 9.37
CA ALA A 15 10.12 -11.49 9.33
C ALA A 15 9.23 -11.39 8.08
N HIS A 16 8.75 -10.18 7.79
CA HIS A 16 7.96 -9.87 6.61
C HIS A 16 8.69 -10.22 5.30
N VAL A 17 9.94 -9.77 5.15
CA VAL A 17 10.76 -10.10 3.97
C VAL A 17 11.02 -11.60 3.85
N ALA A 18 11.20 -12.32 4.96
CA ALA A 18 11.38 -13.77 4.94
C ALA A 18 10.13 -14.51 4.42
N ARG A 19 8.93 -14.07 4.82
CA ARG A 19 7.65 -14.61 4.32
C ARG A 19 7.51 -14.42 2.83
N VAL A 20 7.77 -13.20 2.34
CA VAL A 20 7.73 -12.91 0.89
C VAL A 20 8.68 -13.84 0.12
N LYS A 21 9.91 -14.03 0.60
CA LYS A 21 10.91 -14.89 -0.06
C LYS A 21 10.55 -16.38 -0.08
N ALA A 22 9.66 -16.82 0.81
CA ALA A 22 9.18 -18.19 0.84
C ALA A 22 8.08 -18.47 -0.20
N LEU A 23 7.47 -17.42 -0.77
CA LEU A 23 6.45 -17.55 -1.81
C LEU A 23 7.06 -17.99 -3.15
N PRO A 24 6.24 -18.56 -4.06
CA PRO A 24 6.67 -18.82 -5.43
C PRO A 24 7.12 -17.54 -6.17
N GLU A 25 7.93 -17.70 -7.22
CA GLU A 25 8.62 -16.58 -7.87
C GLU A 25 7.66 -15.55 -8.50
N ASP A 26 6.56 -16.00 -9.09
CA ASP A 26 5.51 -15.15 -9.63
C ASP A 26 4.87 -14.27 -8.55
N TYR A 27 4.56 -14.85 -7.38
CA TYR A 27 4.08 -14.12 -6.21
C TYR A 27 5.08 -13.07 -5.73
N GLN A 28 6.37 -13.40 -5.67
CA GLN A 28 7.42 -12.44 -5.29
C GLN A 28 7.52 -11.26 -6.26
N ILE A 29 7.38 -11.52 -7.56
CA ILE A 29 7.41 -10.48 -8.60
C ILE A 29 6.25 -9.51 -8.41
N VAL A 30 5.02 -10.03 -8.34
CA VAL A 30 3.82 -9.19 -8.18
C VAL A 30 3.86 -8.44 -6.86
N TYR A 31 4.30 -9.09 -5.78
CA TYR A 31 4.44 -8.45 -4.48
C TYR A 31 5.34 -7.21 -4.54
N ARG A 32 6.48 -7.30 -5.23
CA ARG A 32 7.39 -6.17 -5.42
C ARG A 32 6.77 -5.05 -6.26
N GLU A 33 6.00 -5.38 -7.29
CA GLU A 33 5.31 -4.35 -8.09
C GLU A 33 4.21 -3.65 -7.29
N ILE A 34 3.47 -4.39 -6.45
CA ILE A 34 2.51 -3.83 -5.48
C ILE A 34 3.22 -2.89 -4.50
N GLN A 35 4.38 -3.28 -3.95
CA GLN A 35 5.15 -2.39 -3.07
C GLN A 35 5.50 -1.08 -3.77
N LYS A 36 6.04 -1.14 -4.99
CA LYS A 36 6.37 0.07 -5.77
C LYS A 36 5.14 0.93 -6.05
N TYR A 37 4.00 0.30 -6.34
CA TYR A 37 2.75 0.99 -6.59
C TYR A 37 2.30 1.78 -5.35
N PHE A 38 2.23 1.12 -4.19
CA PHE A 38 1.85 1.80 -2.94
C PHE A 38 2.84 2.87 -2.49
N PHE A 39 4.13 2.72 -2.76
CA PHE A 39 5.09 3.81 -2.53
C PHE A 39 4.81 5.05 -3.40
N LYS A 40 4.14 4.89 -4.53
CA LYS A 40 3.79 5.97 -5.45
C LYS A 40 2.40 6.57 -5.18
N VAL A 41 1.39 5.72 -4.96
CA VAL A 41 -0.02 6.14 -4.92
C VAL A 41 -0.72 5.88 -3.58
N GLY A 42 -0.05 5.20 -2.65
CA GLY A 42 -0.69 4.74 -1.43
C GLY A 42 -0.98 5.84 -0.40
N PRO A 43 -1.87 5.58 0.58
CA PRO A 43 -2.10 6.43 1.74
C PRO A 43 -0.81 6.87 2.47
N VAL A 44 -0.81 8.11 2.99
CA VAL A 44 0.32 8.66 3.78
C VAL A 44 0.67 7.74 4.95
N GLU A 45 -0.34 7.10 5.54
CA GLU A 45 -0.26 6.18 6.67
C GLU A 45 0.39 4.83 6.32
N LEU A 46 0.56 4.48 5.04
CA LEU A 46 1.40 3.32 4.64
C LEU A 46 2.85 3.46 5.12
N THR A 47 3.31 4.68 5.37
CA THR A 47 4.65 4.93 5.89
C THR A 47 4.79 4.61 7.38
N GLU A 48 3.69 4.45 8.11
CA GLU A 48 3.69 4.20 9.56
C GLU A 48 3.66 2.72 9.94
N GLY A 49 3.48 1.79 8.99
CA GLY A 49 3.50 0.36 9.33
C GLY A 49 3.48 -0.61 8.16
N THR A 50 3.83 -1.86 8.45
CA THR A 50 3.79 -2.99 7.50
C THR A 50 2.40 -3.61 7.37
N GLY A 51 1.36 -3.09 8.05
CA GLY A 51 0.05 -3.74 8.16
C GLY A 51 -0.59 -4.12 6.83
N LEU A 52 -0.72 -3.15 5.90
CA LEU A 52 -1.28 -3.42 4.57
C LEU A 52 -0.43 -4.44 3.81
N LEU A 53 0.89 -4.21 3.82
CA LEU A 53 1.86 -5.07 3.16
C LEU A 53 1.85 -6.50 3.71
N SER A 54 1.66 -6.67 5.02
CA SER A 54 1.57 -7.95 5.72
C SER A 54 0.27 -8.67 5.39
N GLY A 55 -0.86 -7.96 5.34
CA GLY A 55 -2.14 -8.53 4.91
C GLY A 55 -2.10 -9.07 3.48
N ILE A 56 -1.37 -8.41 2.58
CA ILE A 56 -1.16 -8.90 1.21
C ILE A 56 -0.32 -10.17 1.20
N VAL A 57 0.71 -10.25 2.05
CA VAL A 57 1.50 -11.49 2.18
C VAL A 57 0.65 -12.63 2.71
N GLU A 58 -0.23 -12.39 3.69
CA GLU A 58 -1.17 -13.40 4.19
C GLU A 58 -2.11 -13.91 3.09
N LEU A 59 -2.66 -13.00 2.28
CA LEU A 59 -3.47 -13.38 1.12
C LEU A 59 -2.68 -14.23 0.12
N PHE A 60 -1.42 -13.87 -0.13
CA PHE A 60 -0.55 -14.57 -1.08
C PHE A 60 -0.14 -15.94 -0.58
N GLU A 61 0.17 -16.09 0.71
CA GLU A 61 0.44 -17.38 1.35
C GLU A 61 -0.78 -18.31 1.22
N GLY A 62 -1.98 -17.79 1.45
CA GLY A 62 -3.23 -18.55 1.26
C GLY A 62 -3.46 -18.96 -0.20
N GLY A 63 -3.23 -18.04 -1.14
CA GLY A 63 -3.33 -18.31 -2.58
C GLY A 63 -2.35 -19.39 -3.06
N ALA A 64 -1.09 -19.27 -2.63
CA ALA A 64 -0.03 -20.23 -2.95
C ALA A 64 -0.30 -21.61 -2.33
N ALA A 65 -0.80 -21.67 -1.09
CA ALA A 65 -1.19 -22.92 -0.44
C ALA A 65 -2.34 -23.65 -1.16
N LEU A 66 -3.22 -22.89 -1.83
CA LEU A 66 -4.29 -23.42 -2.68
C LEU A 66 -3.84 -23.74 -4.12
N GLY A 67 -2.56 -23.54 -4.44
CA GLY A 67 -2.01 -23.79 -5.78
C GLY A 67 -2.52 -22.83 -6.85
N LYS A 68 -3.06 -21.66 -6.46
CA LYS A 68 -3.51 -20.64 -7.40
C LYS A 68 -2.32 -19.86 -7.94
N GLY A 69 -2.38 -19.42 -9.19
CA GLY A 69 -1.46 -18.42 -9.72
C GLY A 69 -1.71 -17.05 -9.10
N VAL A 70 -0.68 -16.22 -9.00
CA VAL A 70 -0.80 -14.89 -8.36
C VAL A 70 -1.84 -13.98 -9.04
N LEU A 71 -2.02 -14.10 -10.36
CA LEU A 71 -3.02 -13.33 -11.11
C LEU A 71 -4.45 -13.86 -10.93
N GLU A 72 -4.61 -15.10 -10.44
CA GLU A 72 -5.93 -15.60 -10.02
C GLU A 72 -6.34 -15.04 -8.65
N VAL A 73 -5.35 -14.64 -7.84
CA VAL A 73 -5.57 -14.01 -6.53
C VAL A 73 -5.79 -12.51 -6.66
N THR A 74 -4.96 -11.85 -7.46
CA THR A 74 -4.98 -10.38 -7.62
C THR A 74 -5.86 -9.93 -8.78
N GLY A 75 -6.18 -10.80 -9.74
CA GLY A 75 -6.73 -10.41 -11.02
C GLY A 75 -5.64 -9.97 -12.01
N SER A 76 -6.02 -9.83 -13.28
CA SER A 76 -5.10 -9.41 -14.35
C SER A 76 -4.67 -7.94 -14.21
N ASP A 77 -5.52 -7.12 -13.59
CA ASP A 77 -5.25 -5.73 -13.29
C ASP A 77 -4.87 -5.57 -11.82
N VAL A 78 -3.57 -5.70 -11.54
CA VAL A 78 -3.00 -5.61 -10.20
C VAL A 78 -3.14 -4.18 -9.63
N ALA A 79 -3.16 -3.16 -10.49
CA ALA A 79 -3.34 -1.78 -10.04
C ALA A 79 -4.76 -1.57 -9.51
N ALA A 80 -5.77 -2.03 -10.26
CA ALA A 80 -7.16 -1.98 -9.81
C ALA A 80 -7.37 -2.74 -8.48
N PHE A 81 -6.72 -3.90 -8.30
CA PHE A 81 -6.72 -4.61 -7.03
C PHE A 81 -6.12 -3.76 -5.89
N CYS A 82 -4.99 -3.10 -6.14
CA CYS A 82 -4.38 -2.22 -5.14
C CYS A 82 -5.27 -1.02 -4.81
N ASP A 83 -5.91 -0.40 -5.80
CA ASP A 83 -6.81 0.74 -5.63
C ASP A 83 -8.02 0.34 -4.78
N ASP A 84 -8.64 -0.81 -5.06
CA ASP A 84 -9.75 -1.36 -4.28
C ASP A 84 -9.37 -1.63 -2.82
N LEU A 85 -8.11 -1.97 -2.56
CA LEU A 85 -7.61 -2.26 -1.22
C LEU A 85 -7.43 -0.99 -0.37
N ILE A 86 -7.21 0.17 -1.00
CA ILE A 86 -6.97 1.45 -0.32
C ILE A 86 -8.13 2.45 -0.48
N LYS A 87 -9.20 2.10 -1.20
CA LYS A 87 -10.30 3.01 -1.54
C LYS A 87 -10.95 3.74 -0.36
N ASP A 88 -10.94 3.14 0.82
CA ASP A 88 -11.53 3.71 2.04
C ASP A 88 -10.50 4.44 2.92
N SER A 89 -9.26 4.57 2.46
CA SER A 89 -8.13 5.23 3.16
C SER A 89 -7.77 6.56 2.49
N LYS A 90 -7.42 7.59 3.27
CA LYS A 90 -6.97 8.88 2.71
C LYS A 90 -5.64 8.75 1.99
N THR A 91 -5.64 8.97 0.68
CA THR A 91 -4.45 8.95 -0.17
C THR A 91 -3.72 10.29 -0.17
N TYR A 92 -2.47 10.31 -0.64
CA TYR A 92 -1.75 11.57 -0.89
C TYR A 92 -2.48 12.46 -1.89
N ASP A 93 -3.11 11.87 -2.90
CA ASP A 93 -3.87 12.59 -3.92
C ASP A 93 -5.10 13.30 -3.32
N ASP A 94 -5.79 12.66 -2.37
CA ASP A 94 -6.90 13.29 -1.64
C ASP A 94 -6.44 14.55 -0.88
N ILE A 95 -5.27 14.50 -0.25
CA ILE A 95 -4.71 15.63 0.50
C ILE A 95 -4.34 16.78 -0.45
N ILE A 96 -3.73 16.45 -1.59
CA ILE A 96 -3.38 17.47 -2.60
C ILE A 96 -4.63 18.09 -3.19
N GLN A 97 -5.67 17.31 -3.50
CA GLN A 97 -6.93 17.85 -4.00
C GLN A 97 -7.63 18.73 -2.98
N GLU A 98 -7.72 18.31 -1.72
CA GLU A 98 -8.27 19.16 -0.64
C GLU A 98 -7.50 20.50 -0.52
N ALA A 99 -6.19 20.50 -0.73
CA ALA A 99 -5.37 21.71 -0.71
C ALA A 99 -5.63 22.61 -1.94
N ILE A 100 -5.76 22.04 -3.13
CA ILE A 100 -6.09 22.75 -4.36
C ILE A 100 -7.48 23.39 -4.25
N ASP A 101 -8.48 22.65 -3.77
CA ASP A 101 -9.85 23.12 -3.61
C ASP A 101 -9.93 24.29 -2.62
N LYS A 102 -9.21 24.20 -1.49
CA LYS A 102 -9.10 25.30 -0.51
C LYS A 102 -8.49 26.57 -1.12
N GLU A 103 -7.44 26.43 -1.91
CA GLU A 103 -6.80 27.57 -2.59
C GLU A 103 -7.69 28.17 -3.68
N PHE A 104 -8.43 27.35 -4.41
CA PHE A 104 -9.42 27.81 -5.39
C PHE A 104 -10.53 28.61 -4.72
N ASP A 105 -11.13 28.08 -3.65
CA ASP A 105 -12.19 28.74 -2.88
C ASP A 105 -11.74 30.09 -2.30
N LYS A 106 -10.50 30.16 -1.81
CA LYS A 106 -9.90 31.40 -1.30
C LYS A 106 -9.79 32.46 -2.41
N LYS A 107 -9.29 32.09 -3.59
CA LYS A 107 -9.19 33.00 -4.75
C LYS A 107 -10.55 33.44 -5.28
N VAL A 108 -11.56 32.58 -5.25
CA VAL A 108 -12.93 32.93 -5.65
C VAL A 108 -13.55 33.94 -4.68
N LYS A 109 -13.29 33.81 -3.37
CA LYS A 109 -13.77 34.76 -2.35
C LYS A 109 -13.06 36.13 -2.45
N ASP A 110 -11.76 36.16 -2.67
CA ASP A 110 -11.01 37.41 -2.82
C ASP A 110 -11.40 38.20 -4.09
N LYS A 111 -11.80 37.52 -5.18
CA LYS A 111 -12.28 38.20 -6.41
C LYS A 111 -13.71 38.74 -6.33
N LYS A 112 -14.48 38.39 -5.30
CA LYS A 112 -15.86 38.88 -5.09
C LYS A 112 -15.94 40.06 -4.12
N LYS A 113 -14.81 40.58 -3.65
CA LYS A 113 -14.69 41.70 -2.72
C LYS A 113 -14.09 42.92 -3.44
#